data_AF-A0AAW1QCQ3-F1
#
_entry.id   AF-A0AAW1QCQ3-F1
#
_cell.length_a   1.000
_cell.length_b   1.000
_cell.length_c   1.000
_cell.angle_alpha   90.00
_cell.angle_beta   90.00
_cell.angle_gamma   90.00
#
_symmetry.space_group_name_H-M   'P 1'
#
loop_
_entity.id
_entity.type
_entity.pdbx_description
1 polymer ?
#
loop_
_entity_poly.entity_id
_entity_poly.type
_entity_poly.pdbx_seq_one_letter_code
_entity_poly.pdbx_strand_id
1 'polypeptide(L)'
;MQSTCFHRAACRPHASALHRPCTQLLSSRSNSLFQPCGFHSHQRQRRGLSQRLSKETRAASEPQIRSQEADVRLRSEAEAPWRVVRFTLYGTACISAALAFGFACTQLAAGLAHAPNALPVQQSLEGIAIDVGAFGTFAFLLRRDLQARDKQLARLQREEKLGALQVELGNKRTLRLTQLRSFARVVVVAGTPEQVAESMKRAEDCREQLEERGLLIVPLPIFNADNDNVQPASQTDVPPEASATGGAADLKFKALPLRQNEWAEWFEKQLGTSKATQENGLYLGLRMDGRVRTSGMGPAPWERFIAQIPPTSGMWQGLLDGLDGKV
;
A
#
# COMPACT_ATOMS: atom_id res chain seq x y z
N MET A 1 13.53 17.20 73.76
CA MET A 1 13.12 18.62 73.65
C MET A 1 11.87 18.64 72.77
N GLN A 2 10.69 18.78 73.41
CA GLN A 2 9.79 19.94 73.29
C GLN A 2 9.20 20.08 71.86
N SER A 3 7.94 19.71 71.59
CA SER A 3 6.67 20.44 71.91
C SER A 3 6.52 21.71 71.04
N THR A 4 5.40 22.08 70.41
CA THR A 4 3.93 21.86 70.55
C THR A 4 3.24 21.91 69.17
N CYS A 5 2.18 21.16 68.82
CA CYS A 5 0.75 21.27 69.21
C CYS A 5 0.02 22.61 68.90
N PHE A 6 -1.02 22.57 68.03
CA PHE A 6 -2.39 23.15 68.16
C PHE A 6 -3.20 22.69 66.91
N HIS A 7 -4.34 21.95 66.97
CA HIS A 7 -5.74 22.37 67.26
C HIS A 7 -6.22 23.54 66.34
N ARG A 8 -7.43 23.63 65.77
CA ARG A 8 -8.73 22.90 65.83
C ARG A 8 -9.58 23.36 64.59
N ALA A 9 -10.76 22.86 64.19
CA ALA A 9 -11.69 21.85 64.74
C ALA A 9 -12.39 20.97 63.66
N ALA A 10 -13.66 21.26 63.28
CA ALA A 10 -14.62 20.34 62.63
C ALA A 10 -15.91 21.05 62.14
N CYS A 11 -16.67 20.45 61.19
CA CYS A 11 -18.15 20.47 61.14
C CYS A 11 -18.75 19.52 60.07
N ARG A 12 -19.77 18.71 60.44
CA ARG A 12 -20.76 18.05 59.55
C ARG A 12 -22.12 18.76 59.73
N PRO A 13 -23.03 18.70 58.74
CA PRO A 13 -24.20 17.80 58.82
C PRO A 13 -24.44 17.03 57.50
N HIS A 14 -25.16 15.92 57.34
CA HIS A 14 -26.33 15.27 57.99
C HIS A 14 -27.74 15.72 57.51
N ALA A 15 -28.26 15.04 56.48
CA ALA A 15 -29.68 14.70 56.20
C ALA A 15 -29.66 13.72 55.00
N SER A 16 -30.22 12.50 54.97
CA SER A 16 -31.40 11.83 55.59
C SER A 16 -32.72 12.07 54.85
N ALA A 17 -33.49 10.98 54.66
CA ALA A 17 -34.87 10.86 54.14
C ALA A 17 -35.09 10.96 52.60
N LEU A 18 -36.05 10.26 51.98
CA LEU A 18 -36.90 9.12 52.38
C LEU A 18 -37.44 8.38 51.11
N HIS A 19 -37.73 7.08 51.27
CA HIS A 19 -38.88 6.30 50.75
C HIS A 19 -40.12 7.10 50.24
N ARG A 20 -41.02 6.57 49.37
CA ARG A 20 -41.40 5.19 48.96
C ARG A 20 -42.20 5.24 47.61
N PRO A 21 -42.55 4.10 46.98
CA PRO A 21 -43.33 4.06 45.73
C PRO A 21 -44.85 4.09 45.98
N CYS A 22 -45.64 4.26 44.92
CA CYS A 22 -47.06 3.90 44.92
C CYS A 22 -47.43 3.12 43.64
N THR A 23 -48.42 2.27 43.77
CA THR A 23 -48.77 1.17 42.84
C THR A 23 -50.17 1.38 42.29
N GLN A 24 -50.55 0.63 41.23
CA GLN A 24 -51.94 0.22 40.96
C GLN A 24 -52.92 1.33 40.44
N LEU A 25 -53.97 1.09 39.64
CA LEU A 25 -54.58 -0.13 39.04
C LEU A 25 -55.39 0.21 37.75
N LEU A 26 -55.64 -0.82 36.94
CA LEU A 26 -56.85 -1.12 36.12
C LEU A 26 -57.45 -0.17 35.04
N SER A 27 -57.53 -0.76 33.85
CA SER A 27 -58.70 -0.88 32.94
C SER A 27 -59.45 0.36 32.41
N SER A 28 -59.63 0.40 31.08
CA SER A 28 -60.92 0.07 30.47
C SER A 28 -60.77 -0.30 28.98
N ARG A 29 -61.80 -0.92 28.40
CA ARG A 29 -61.89 -1.30 26.98
C ARG A 29 -62.32 -0.12 26.11
N SER A 30 -61.82 -0.03 24.88
CA SER A 30 -62.64 0.37 23.74
C SER A 30 -62.14 -0.26 22.43
N ASN A 31 -63.05 -0.88 21.68
CA ASN A 31 -62.79 -1.33 20.32
C ASN A 31 -62.81 -0.13 19.38
N SER A 32 -61.85 -0.04 18.45
CA SER A 32 -62.06 0.65 17.18
C SER A 32 -61.26 -0.06 16.08
N LEU A 33 -61.87 -0.19 14.90
CA LEU A 33 -61.26 -0.89 13.76
C LEU A 33 -60.09 -0.06 13.21
N PHE A 34 -58.99 -0.73 12.86
CA PHE A 34 -57.99 -0.17 11.95
C PHE A 34 -57.70 -1.13 10.79
N GLN A 35 -57.75 -0.59 9.57
CA GLN A 35 -57.49 -1.32 8.33
C GLN A 35 -56.00 -1.70 8.19
N PRO A 36 -55.68 -2.82 7.51
CA PRO A 36 -54.30 -3.16 7.17
C PRO A 36 -53.79 -2.27 6.02
N CYS A 37 -52.91 -1.31 6.34
CA CYS A 37 -52.19 -0.56 5.30
C CYS A 37 -51.04 -1.40 4.71
N GLY A 38 -50.88 -1.31 3.38
CA GLY A 38 -50.07 -2.24 2.59
C GLY A 38 -48.55 -2.18 2.80
N PHE A 39 -47.93 -3.36 2.83
CA PHE A 39 -46.51 -3.57 3.10
C PHE A 39 -45.62 -3.46 1.84
N HIS A 40 -45.70 -2.35 1.08
CA HIS A 40 -45.01 -2.20 -0.22
C HIS A 40 -44.46 -0.77 -0.48
N SER A 41 -43.28 -0.43 0.08
CA SER A 41 -42.56 0.81 -0.33
C SER A 41 -41.04 0.84 -0.04
N HIS A 42 -40.58 0.28 1.09
CA HIS A 42 -39.19 0.47 1.58
C HIS A 42 -38.06 0.02 0.63
N GLN A 43 -38.33 -0.91 -0.31
CA GLN A 43 -37.29 -1.44 -1.20
C GLN A 43 -36.86 -0.45 -2.30
N ARG A 44 -37.73 0.49 -2.70
CA ARG A 44 -37.43 1.45 -3.80
C ARG A 44 -36.52 2.59 -3.34
N GLN A 45 -36.67 3.02 -2.09
CA GLN A 45 -35.92 4.14 -1.51
C GLN A 45 -34.45 3.79 -1.22
N ARG A 46 -34.17 2.54 -0.79
CA ARG A 46 -32.80 2.04 -0.56
C ARG A 46 -31.94 2.05 -1.83
N ARG A 47 -32.51 1.75 -3.01
CA ARG A 47 -31.77 1.73 -4.28
C ARG A 47 -31.24 3.12 -4.68
N GLY A 48 -32.05 4.18 -4.51
CA GLY A 48 -31.63 5.54 -4.83
C GLY A 48 -30.52 6.06 -3.90
N LEU A 49 -30.58 5.72 -2.61
CA LEU A 49 -29.58 6.15 -1.63
C LEU A 49 -28.23 5.42 -1.84
N SER A 50 -28.28 4.12 -2.12
CA SER A 50 -27.10 3.33 -2.52
C SER A 50 -26.42 3.91 -3.78
N GLN A 51 -27.19 4.20 -4.82
CA GLN A 51 -26.64 4.81 -6.05
C GLN A 51 -26.01 6.19 -5.83
N ARG A 52 -26.53 6.99 -4.89
CA ARG A 52 -25.93 8.29 -4.52
C ARG A 52 -24.63 8.09 -3.76
N LEU A 53 -24.57 7.24 -2.72
CA LEU A 53 -23.31 6.90 -2.05
C LEU A 53 -22.26 6.33 -3.02
N SER A 54 -22.67 5.49 -3.98
CA SER A 54 -21.77 4.96 -5.02
C SER A 54 -21.23 6.05 -5.96
N LYS A 55 -21.96 7.14 -6.18
CA LYS A 55 -21.48 8.28 -6.98
C LYS A 55 -20.57 9.18 -6.15
N GLU A 56 -20.95 9.47 -4.90
CA GLU A 56 -20.16 10.27 -3.95
C GLU A 56 -18.75 9.67 -3.75
N THR A 57 -18.69 8.37 -3.48
CA THR A 57 -17.42 7.64 -3.28
C THR A 57 -16.57 7.53 -4.55
N ARG A 58 -17.18 7.44 -5.73
CA ARG A 58 -16.43 7.49 -7.01
C ARG A 58 -15.88 8.89 -7.28
N ALA A 59 -16.68 9.94 -7.10
CA ALA A 59 -16.23 11.32 -7.27
C ALA A 59 -15.10 11.70 -6.29
N ALA A 60 -15.14 11.20 -5.05
CA ALA A 60 -14.08 11.42 -4.05
C ALA A 60 -12.78 10.64 -4.34
N SER A 61 -12.85 9.48 -5.00
CA SER A 61 -11.68 8.65 -5.31
C SER A 61 -11.01 9.00 -6.63
N GLU A 62 -11.75 9.50 -7.62
CA GLU A 62 -11.26 9.93 -8.94
C GLU A 62 -10.06 10.91 -8.91
N PRO A 63 -10.03 12.01 -8.13
CA PRO A 63 -8.87 12.89 -8.05
C PRO A 63 -7.66 12.23 -7.37
N GLN A 64 -7.88 11.27 -6.46
CA GLN A 64 -6.80 10.55 -5.79
C GLN A 64 -6.16 9.50 -6.71
N ILE A 65 -6.95 8.81 -7.54
CA ILE A 65 -6.44 7.88 -8.54
C ILE A 65 -5.60 8.63 -9.58
N ARG A 66 -6.12 9.75 -10.09
CA ARG A 66 -5.44 10.56 -11.12
C ARG A 66 -4.10 11.15 -10.63
N SER A 67 -4.00 11.52 -9.34
CA SER A 67 -2.73 11.97 -8.75
C SER A 67 -1.73 10.81 -8.59
N GLN A 68 -2.18 9.64 -8.11
CA GLN A 68 -1.32 8.44 -8.04
C GLN A 68 -0.78 8.01 -9.42
N GLU A 69 -1.60 8.06 -10.47
CA GLU A 69 -1.17 7.76 -11.84
C GLU A 69 -0.14 8.76 -12.37
N ALA A 70 -0.31 10.05 -12.06
CA ALA A 70 0.66 11.09 -12.41
C ALA A 70 1.99 10.88 -11.68
N ASP A 71 1.99 10.60 -10.37
CA ASP A 71 3.20 10.35 -9.59
C ASP A 71 3.94 9.09 -10.06
N VAL A 72 3.23 7.99 -10.32
CA VAL A 72 3.80 6.77 -10.92
C VAL A 72 4.45 7.09 -12.26
N ARG A 73 3.79 7.88 -13.11
CA ARG A 73 4.32 8.27 -14.42
C ARG A 73 5.59 9.09 -14.28
N LEU A 74 5.58 10.16 -13.48
CA LEU A 74 6.75 11.03 -13.26
C LEU A 74 7.94 10.26 -12.71
N ARG A 75 7.72 9.35 -11.74
CA ARG A 75 8.78 8.46 -11.22
C ARG A 75 9.28 7.49 -12.29
N SER A 76 8.39 6.95 -13.14
CA SER A 76 8.76 6.03 -14.23
C SER A 76 9.56 6.70 -15.35
N GLU A 77 9.37 8.00 -15.58
CA GLU A 77 10.13 8.83 -16.52
C GLU A 77 11.50 9.18 -15.92
N ALA A 78 11.55 9.57 -14.64
CA ALA A 78 12.79 9.85 -13.92
C ALA A 78 13.73 8.62 -13.77
N GLU A 79 13.20 7.41 -13.57
CA GLU A 79 14.01 6.18 -13.50
C GLU A 79 14.59 5.74 -14.85
N ALA A 80 14.08 6.24 -15.97
CA ALA A 80 14.52 5.82 -17.30
C ALA A 80 14.36 6.95 -18.35
N PRO A 81 15.11 8.06 -18.22
CA PRO A 81 14.94 9.25 -19.06
C PRO A 81 15.11 8.95 -20.56
N TRP A 82 16.03 8.05 -20.90
CA TRP A 82 16.29 7.63 -22.29
C TRP A 82 15.32 6.58 -22.83
N ARG A 83 14.29 6.16 -22.08
CA ARG A 83 13.32 5.14 -22.55
C ARG A 83 12.54 5.62 -23.76
N VAL A 84 12.14 6.90 -23.79
CA VAL A 84 11.40 7.48 -24.92
C VAL A 84 12.24 7.43 -26.19
N VAL A 85 13.50 7.89 -26.14
CA VAL A 85 14.42 7.87 -27.29
C VAL A 85 14.61 6.46 -27.86
N ARG A 86 14.82 5.46 -27.00
CA ARG A 86 14.96 4.06 -27.43
C ARG A 86 13.68 3.51 -28.06
N PHE A 87 12.51 3.79 -27.49
CA PHE A 87 11.24 3.38 -28.09
C PHE A 87 10.95 4.07 -29.42
N THR A 88 11.24 5.36 -29.55
CA THR A 88 11.12 6.07 -30.83
C THR A 88 12.05 5.42 -31.86
N LEU A 89 13.33 5.22 -31.54
CA LEU A 89 14.30 4.64 -32.47
C LEU A 89 13.93 3.22 -32.90
N TYR A 90 13.64 2.31 -31.98
CA TYR A 90 13.27 0.93 -32.33
C TYR A 90 11.90 0.87 -33.03
N GLY A 91 10.93 1.69 -32.59
CA GLY A 91 9.60 1.75 -33.18
C GLY A 91 9.63 2.27 -34.62
N THR A 92 10.33 3.37 -34.89
CA THR A 92 10.48 3.88 -36.26
C THR A 92 11.29 2.94 -37.14
N ALA A 93 12.33 2.30 -36.60
CA ALA A 93 13.14 1.32 -37.34
C ALA A 93 12.34 0.05 -37.71
N CYS A 94 11.47 -0.44 -36.82
CA CYS A 94 10.51 -1.51 -37.15
C CYS A 94 9.55 -1.10 -38.28
N ILE A 95 9.01 0.12 -38.22
CA ILE A 95 8.07 0.62 -39.24
C ILE A 95 8.79 0.80 -40.58
N SER A 96 10.00 1.37 -40.61
CA SER A 96 10.76 1.53 -41.84
C SER A 96 11.17 0.19 -42.47
N ALA A 97 11.61 -0.78 -41.66
CA ALA A 97 11.95 -2.11 -42.14
C ALA A 97 10.72 -2.87 -42.69
N ALA A 98 9.55 -2.73 -42.04
CA ALA A 98 8.31 -3.33 -42.54
C ALA A 98 7.85 -2.70 -43.88
N LEU A 99 8.02 -1.40 -44.05
CA LEU A 99 7.72 -0.71 -45.32
C LEU A 99 8.72 -1.10 -46.42
N ALA A 100 10.02 -1.12 -46.12
CA ALA A 100 11.07 -1.56 -47.04
C ALA A 100 10.84 -3.02 -47.49
N PHE A 101 10.55 -3.93 -46.55
CA PHE A 101 10.17 -5.31 -46.85
C PHE A 101 8.98 -5.41 -47.81
N GLY A 102 7.96 -4.55 -47.65
CA GLY A 102 6.82 -4.48 -48.57
C GLY A 102 7.19 -4.05 -49.99
N PHE A 103 8.08 -3.06 -50.12
CA PHE A 103 8.63 -2.66 -51.43
C PHE A 103 9.52 -3.74 -52.04
N ALA A 104 10.36 -4.41 -51.24
CA ALA A 104 11.22 -5.49 -51.72
C ALA A 104 10.41 -6.72 -52.16
N CYS A 105 9.32 -7.07 -51.44
CA CYS A 105 8.38 -8.11 -51.85
C CYS A 105 7.64 -7.80 -53.15
N THR A 106 7.18 -6.55 -53.35
CA THR A 106 6.50 -6.16 -54.61
C THR A 106 7.47 -6.14 -55.79
N GLN A 107 8.72 -5.72 -55.60
CA GLN A 107 9.78 -5.81 -56.61
C GLN A 107 10.19 -7.25 -56.93
N LEU A 108 10.25 -8.13 -55.94
CA LEU A 108 10.46 -9.57 -56.17
C LEU A 108 9.32 -10.16 -57.02
N ALA A 109 8.06 -9.85 -56.69
CA ALA A 109 6.92 -10.32 -57.46
C ALA A 109 6.92 -9.81 -58.90
N ALA A 110 7.27 -8.53 -59.12
CA ALA A 110 7.42 -7.95 -60.44
C ALA A 110 8.55 -8.61 -61.25
N GLY A 111 9.69 -8.93 -60.61
CA GLY A 111 10.80 -9.64 -61.23
C GLY A 111 10.43 -11.07 -61.64
N LEU A 112 9.73 -11.81 -60.78
CA LEU A 112 9.22 -13.15 -61.10
C LEU A 112 8.17 -13.11 -62.23
N ALA A 113 7.36 -12.05 -62.29
CA ALA A 113 6.40 -11.80 -63.38
C ALA A 113 7.06 -11.27 -64.68
N HIS A 114 8.40 -11.15 -64.73
CA HIS A 114 9.16 -10.64 -65.87
C HIS A 114 8.73 -9.22 -66.32
N ALA A 115 8.30 -8.38 -65.37
CA ALA A 115 7.87 -7.03 -65.67
C ALA A 115 9.02 -6.14 -66.15
N PRO A 116 8.80 -5.25 -67.14
CA PRO A 116 9.83 -4.31 -67.59
C PRO A 116 10.25 -3.38 -66.45
N ASN A 117 11.56 -3.16 -66.32
CA ASN A 117 12.20 -2.36 -65.26
C ASN A 117 12.11 -2.92 -63.82
N ALA A 118 11.76 -4.20 -63.63
CA ALA A 118 11.86 -4.84 -62.32
C ALA A 118 13.33 -5.04 -61.87
N LEU A 119 13.58 -5.02 -60.56
CA LEU A 119 14.92 -5.31 -60.02
C LEU A 119 15.30 -6.79 -60.23
N PRO A 120 16.61 -7.11 -60.39
CA PRO A 120 17.09 -8.49 -60.42
C PRO A 120 16.65 -9.28 -59.19
N VAL A 121 16.13 -10.49 -59.41
CA VAL A 121 15.59 -11.38 -58.35
C VAL A 121 16.56 -11.56 -57.17
N GLN A 122 17.85 -11.70 -57.46
CA GLN A 122 18.90 -11.82 -56.43
C GLN A 122 19.02 -10.58 -55.53
N GLN A 123 18.99 -9.37 -56.12
CA GLN A 123 19.07 -8.12 -55.37
C GLN A 123 17.81 -7.89 -54.52
N SER A 124 16.62 -8.22 -55.06
CA SER A 124 15.36 -8.19 -54.32
C SER A 124 15.36 -9.17 -53.14
N LEU A 125 15.95 -10.36 -53.31
CA LEU A 125 16.08 -11.37 -52.25
C LEU A 125 17.06 -10.93 -51.14
N GLU A 126 18.18 -10.30 -51.50
CA GLU A 126 19.13 -9.72 -50.53
C GLU A 126 18.49 -8.58 -49.74
N GLY A 127 17.74 -7.68 -50.39
CA GLY A 127 16.95 -6.64 -49.72
C GLY A 127 15.94 -7.21 -48.72
N ILE A 128 15.16 -8.21 -49.13
CA ILE A 128 14.23 -8.95 -48.26
C ILE A 128 14.95 -9.54 -47.04
N ALA A 129 16.11 -10.16 -47.23
CA ALA A 129 16.87 -10.76 -46.13
C ALA A 129 17.35 -9.71 -45.12
N ILE A 130 17.83 -8.56 -45.60
CA ILE A 130 18.23 -7.42 -44.77
C ILE A 130 17.04 -6.86 -43.99
N ASP A 131 15.91 -6.60 -44.65
CA ASP A 131 14.72 -6.02 -44.02
C ASP A 131 14.10 -6.96 -42.97
N VAL A 132 14.05 -8.27 -43.24
CA VAL A 132 13.62 -9.28 -42.26
C VAL A 132 14.57 -9.33 -41.05
N GLY A 133 15.88 -9.30 -41.29
CA GLY A 133 16.88 -9.27 -40.22
C GLY A 133 16.79 -8.00 -39.35
N ALA A 134 16.63 -6.83 -39.98
CA ALA A 134 16.43 -5.56 -39.31
C ALA A 134 15.13 -5.54 -38.50
N PHE A 135 14.01 -5.91 -39.12
CA PHE A 135 12.71 -5.98 -38.46
C PHE A 135 12.74 -6.93 -37.26
N GLY A 136 13.28 -8.14 -37.41
CA GLY A 136 13.39 -9.11 -36.32
C GLY A 136 14.23 -8.59 -35.16
N THR A 137 15.36 -7.93 -35.46
CA THR A 137 16.26 -7.36 -34.44
C THR A 137 15.60 -6.20 -33.68
N PHE A 138 15.01 -5.23 -34.38
CA PHE A 138 14.36 -4.09 -33.73
C PHE A 138 13.07 -4.51 -33.00
N ALA A 139 12.30 -5.46 -33.53
CA ALA A 139 11.11 -5.99 -32.86
C ALA A 139 11.47 -6.74 -31.56
N PHE A 140 12.58 -7.48 -31.55
CA PHE A 140 13.11 -8.11 -30.33
C PHE A 140 13.51 -7.08 -29.28
N LEU A 141 14.28 -6.05 -29.67
CA LEU A 141 14.72 -4.97 -28.78
C LEU A 141 13.53 -4.17 -28.21
N LEU A 142 12.56 -3.82 -29.07
CA LEU A 142 11.32 -3.15 -28.69
C LEU A 142 10.50 -3.99 -27.70
N ARG A 143 10.31 -5.29 -27.99
CA ARG A 143 9.60 -6.21 -27.09
C ARG A 143 10.28 -6.32 -25.72
N ARG A 144 11.62 -6.38 -25.69
CA ARG A 144 12.39 -6.40 -24.44
C ARG A 144 12.21 -5.13 -23.61
N ASP A 145 12.29 -3.95 -24.23
CA ASP A 145 12.10 -2.68 -23.52
C ASP A 145 10.64 -2.47 -23.07
N LEU A 146 9.65 -2.95 -23.84
CA LEU A 146 8.24 -2.95 -23.42
C LEU A 146 8.04 -3.82 -22.16
N GLN A 147 8.56 -5.06 -22.17
CA GLN A 147 8.52 -5.93 -20.99
C GLN A 147 9.25 -5.34 -19.77
N ALA A 148 10.34 -4.60 -19.98
CA ALA A 148 11.03 -3.89 -18.91
C ALA A 148 10.17 -2.74 -18.35
N ARG A 149 9.58 -1.91 -19.22
CA ARG A 149 8.64 -0.84 -18.85
C ARG A 149 7.48 -1.37 -18.01
N ASP A 150 6.83 -2.43 -18.46
CA ASP A 150 5.61 -2.94 -17.81
C ASP A 150 5.93 -3.52 -16.43
N LYS A 151 7.08 -4.20 -16.27
CA LYS A 151 7.60 -4.62 -14.95
C LYS A 151 7.91 -3.44 -14.02
N GLN A 152 8.49 -2.36 -14.56
CA GLN A 152 8.78 -1.15 -13.79
C GLN A 152 7.50 -0.42 -13.36
N LEU A 153 6.52 -0.26 -14.25
CA LEU A 153 5.21 0.32 -13.93
C LEU A 153 4.46 -0.52 -12.88
N ALA A 154 4.40 -1.84 -13.05
CA ALA A 154 3.77 -2.73 -12.08
C ALA A 154 4.48 -2.74 -10.71
N ARG A 155 5.77 -2.42 -10.65
CA ARG A 155 6.48 -2.17 -9.38
C ARG A 155 6.08 -0.82 -8.78
N LEU A 156 6.20 0.26 -9.53
CA LEU A 156 5.90 1.63 -9.05
C LEU A 156 4.44 1.77 -8.60
N GLN A 157 3.48 1.16 -9.29
CA GLN A 157 2.07 1.13 -8.89
C GLN A 157 1.84 0.42 -7.54
N ARG A 158 2.63 -0.63 -7.22
CA ARG A 158 2.54 -1.31 -5.92
C ARG A 158 3.17 -0.50 -4.80
N GLU A 159 4.30 0.15 -5.07
CA GLU A 159 4.97 1.08 -4.14
C GLU A 159 4.12 2.33 -3.87
N GLU A 160 3.37 2.84 -4.86
CA GLU A 160 2.51 4.02 -4.66
C GLU A 160 1.18 3.67 -3.99
N LYS A 161 0.59 2.50 -4.29
CA LYS A 161 -0.55 1.98 -3.51
C LYS A 161 -0.19 1.76 -2.03
N LEU A 162 1.01 1.24 -1.76
CA LEU A 162 1.56 1.16 -0.40
C LEU A 162 1.72 2.56 0.21
N GLY A 163 2.31 3.49 -0.55
CA GLY A 163 2.50 4.88 -0.16
C GLY A 163 1.21 5.64 0.22
N ALA A 164 0.07 5.21 -0.31
CA ALA A 164 -1.24 5.77 -0.02
C ALA A 164 -1.87 5.28 1.30
N LEU A 165 -1.41 4.13 1.84
CA LEU A 165 -1.93 3.57 3.08
C LEU A 165 -1.68 4.50 4.26
N GLN A 166 -2.59 4.47 5.24
CA GLN A 166 -2.60 5.38 6.38
C GLN A 166 -2.16 4.71 7.67
N VAL A 167 -1.43 5.47 8.48
CA VAL A 167 -1.07 5.13 9.86
C VAL A 167 -1.41 6.28 10.79
N GLU A 168 -1.66 5.96 12.05
CA GLU A 168 -1.81 6.91 13.15
C GLU A 168 -0.55 6.87 14.02
N LEU A 169 0.10 8.02 14.19
CA LEU A 169 1.19 8.18 15.16
C LEU A 169 0.62 8.33 16.57
N GLY A 170 1.40 8.04 17.62
CA GLY A 170 0.95 8.15 19.02
C GLY A 170 0.42 9.53 19.48
N ASN A 171 0.55 10.58 18.66
CA ASN A 171 -0.06 11.91 18.87
C ASN A 171 -1.43 12.06 18.19
N LYS A 172 -2.04 10.95 17.76
CA LYS A 172 -3.31 10.87 17.03
C LYS A 172 -3.33 11.59 15.69
N ARG A 173 -2.16 11.84 15.10
CA ARG A 173 -2.06 12.36 13.72
C ARG A 173 -2.09 11.22 12.73
N THR A 174 -3.10 11.21 11.88
CA THR A 174 -3.16 10.37 10.68
C THR A 174 -2.20 10.90 9.61
N LEU A 175 -1.31 10.04 9.13
CA LEU A 175 -0.41 10.30 8.01
C LEU A 175 -0.49 9.17 6.98
N ARG A 176 -0.19 9.48 5.72
CA ARG A 176 0.08 8.48 4.68
C ARG A 176 1.54 8.03 4.75
N LEU A 177 1.85 6.81 4.33
CA LEU A 177 3.26 6.36 4.22
C LEU A 177 4.11 7.26 3.30
N THR A 178 3.50 7.87 2.28
CA THR A 178 4.12 8.92 1.43
C THR A 178 4.61 10.13 2.21
N GLN A 179 3.95 10.51 3.31
CA GLN A 179 4.30 11.66 4.14
C GLN A 179 5.35 11.35 5.20
N LEU A 180 5.60 10.07 5.49
CA LEU A 180 6.69 9.60 6.36
C LEU A 180 8.03 9.48 5.63
N ARG A 181 8.03 9.59 4.29
CA ARG A 181 9.25 9.66 3.47
C ARG A 181 10.14 10.81 3.98
N SER A 182 11.46 10.60 3.98
CA SER A 182 12.49 11.47 4.59
C SER A 182 12.45 11.65 6.12
N PHE A 183 11.44 11.12 6.83
CA PHE A 183 11.33 11.22 8.28
C PHE A 183 11.57 9.89 9.02
N ALA A 184 11.05 8.77 8.50
CA ALA A 184 11.24 7.45 9.12
C ALA A 184 11.27 6.29 8.10
N ARG A 185 12.07 5.27 8.42
CA ARG A 185 12.13 3.98 7.71
C ARG A 185 11.06 3.07 8.28
N VAL A 186 9.94 2.94 7.57
CA VAL A 186 8.79 2.17 8.08
C VAL A 186 9.04 0.67 7.94
N VAL A 187 8.89 -0.09 9.03
CA VAL A 187 8.90 -1.55 9.04
C VAL A 187 7.52 -2.06 9.43
N VAL A 188 6.84 -2.73 8.50
CA VAL A 188 5.54 -3.36 8.74
C VAL A 188 5.75 -4.81 9.15
N VAL A 189 5.09 -5.24 10.22
CA VAL A 189 5.08 -6.63 10.69
C VAL A 189 3.65 -7.14 10.59
N ALA A 190 3.39 -8.03 9.64
CA ALA A 190 2.08 -8.59 9.38
C ALA A 190 2.05 -10.07 9.79
N GLY A 191 1.16 -10.45 10.71
CA GLY A 191 1.11 -11.82 11.24
C GLY A 191 -0.20 -12.12 11.95
N THR A 192 -0.27 -13.27 12.61
CA THR A 192 -1.25 -13.50 13.68
C THR A 192 -0.98 -12.52 14.85
N PRO A 193 -1.96 -12.22 15.71
CA PRO A 193 -1.74 -11.34 16.87
C PRO A 193 -0.56 -11.81 17.74
N GLU A 194 -0.37 -13.12 17.88
CA GLU A 194 0.76 -13.73 18.61
C GLU A 194 2.11 -13.48 17.93
N GLN A 195 2.21 -13.75 16.62
CA GLN A 195 3.43 -13.50 15.83
C GLN A 195 3.84 -12.02 15.85
N VAL A 196 2.84 -11.12 15.73
CA VAL A 196 3.07 -9.67 15.80
C VAL A 196 3.54 -9.28 17.20
N ALA A 197 2.90 -9.77 18.27
CA ALA A 197 3.31 -9.48 19.64
C ALA A 197 4.73 -9.99 19.95
N GLU A 198 5.10 -11.20 19.51
CA GLU A 198 6.45 -11.73 19.68
C GLU A 198 7.49 -10.87 18.92
N SER A 199 7.20 -10.53 17.67
CA SER A 199 8.09 -9.69 16.87
C SER A 199 8.24 -8.29 17.45
N MET A 200 7.19 -7.72 18.06
CA MET A 200 7.24 -6.44 18.76
C MET A 200 8.09 -6.52 20.03
N LYS A 201 7.97 -7.59 20.82
CA LYS A 201 8.80 -7.80 22.01
C LYS A 201 10.30 -7.83 21.68
N ARG A 202 10.68 -8.59 20.64
CA ARG A 202 12.06 -8.63 20.12
C ARG A 202 12.55 -7.27 19.60
N ALA A 203 11.64 -6.39 19.17
CA ALA A 203 11.99 -5.02 18.77
C ALA A 203 12.23 -4.11 19.97
N GLU A 204 11.51 -4.31 21.07
CA GLU A 204 11.69 -3.55 22.31
C GLU A 204 13.06 -3.84 22.95
N ASP A 205 13.52 -5.09 22.90
CA ASP A 205 14.86 -5.50 23.36
C ASP A 205 16.00 -4.72 22.67
N CYS A 206 15.78 -4.22 21.45
CA CYS A 206 16.76 -3.46 20.66
C CYS A 206 16.30 -2.03 20.28
N ARG A 207 15.31 -1.49 21.01
CA ARG A 207 14.62 -0.22 20.72
C ARG A 207 15.55 0.95 20.40
N GLU A 208 16.55 1.20 21.23
CA GLU A 208 17.47 2.35 21.08
C GLU A 208 18.22 2.32 19.74
N GLN A 209 18.70 1.13 19.33
CA GLN A 209 19.45 0.95 18.09
C GLN A 209 18.57 1.12 16.84
N LEU A 210 17.28 0.75 16.94
CA LEU A 210 16.28 0.95 15.91
C LEU A 210 15.85 2.43 15.81
N GLU A 211 15.64 3.11 16.94
CA GLU A 211 15.33 4.54 16.99
C GLU A 211 16.48 5.41 16.46
N GLU A 212 17.74 5.08 16.77
CA GLU A 212 18.94 5.75 16.21
C GLU A 212 18.96 5.67 14.67
N ARG A 213 18.45 4.58 14.10
CA ARG A 213 18.32 4.34 12.64
C ARG A 213 17.02 4.87 12.04
N GLY A 214 16.19 5.54 12.85
CA GLY A 214 14.92 6.13 12.42
C GLY A 214 13.91 5.11 11.95
N LEU A 215 13.89 3.89 12.53
CA LEU A 215 12.89 2.88 12.19
C LEU A 215 11.58 3.14 12.93
N LEU A 216 10.47 3.13 12.19
CA LEU A 216 9.10 3.23 12.71
C LEU A 216 8.37 1.91 12.45
N ILE A 217 7.91 1.24 13.50
CA ILE A 217 7.30 -0.08 13.40
C ILE A 217 5.77 0.03 13.32
N VAL A 218 5.18 -0.70 12.37
CA VAL A 218 3.73 -0.82 12.17
C VAL A 218 3.31 -2.28 12.43
N PRO A 219 2.80 -2.61 13.63
CA PRO A 219 2.24 -3.92 13.93
C PRO A 219 0.88 -4.09 13.23
N LEU A 220 0.71 -5.16 12.46
CA LEU A 220 -0.43 -5.38 11.57
C LEU A 220 -1.00 -6.81 11.74
N PRO A 221 -1.84 -7.05 12.76
CA PRO A 221 -2.52 -8.34 12.94
C PRO A 221 -3.65 -8.50 11.90
N ILE A 222 -3.34 -9.13 10.76
CA ILE A 222 -4.28 -9.33 9.62
C ILE A 222 -4.40 -10.80 9.18
N PHE A 223 -3.80 -11.72 9.93
CA PHE A 223 -3.94 -13.16 9.73
C PHE A 223 -4.58 -13.78 10.98
N ASN A 224 -5.45 -14.76 10.79
CA ASN A 224 -6.09 -15.49 11.89
C ASN A 224 -5.44 -16.87 12.02
N ALA A 225 -5.26 -17.37 13.25
CA ALA A 225 -4.57 -18.63 13.50
C ALA A 225 -5.25 -19.86 12.85
N ASP A 226 -6.59 -19.82 12.70
CA ASP A 226 -7.37 -20.95 12.20
C ASP A 226 -7.53 -21.01 10.66
N ASN A 227 -7.11 -19.98 9.91
CA ASN A 227 -7.28 -19.93 8.45
C ASN A 227 -6.16 -19.12 7.76
N ASP A 228 -5.58 -19.65 6.68
CA ASP A 228 -4.64 -18.96 5.76
C ASP A 228 -5.27 -17.83 4.92
N ASN A 229 -6.27 -17.15 5.47
CA ASN A 229 -7.03 -16.10 4.84
C ASN A 229 -6.66 -14.75 5.45
N VAL A 230 -6.27 -13.81 4.60
CA VAL A 230 -5.99 -12.43 5.01
C VAL A 230 -7.31 -11.75 5.37
N GLN A 231 -7.63 -11.71 6.66
CA GLN A 231 -8.82 -11.03 7.16
C GLN A 231 -8.42 -10.02 8.23
N PRO A 232 -8.86 -8.75 8.11
CA PRO A 232 -8.58 -7.74 9.11
C PRO A 232 -9.14 -8.22 10.45
N ALA A 233 -8.31 -8.22 11.50
CA ALA A 233 -8.78 -8.53 12.84
C ALA A 233 -9.90 -7.54 13.20
N SER A 234 -10.98 -8.04 13.81
CA SER A 234 -12.04 -7.19 14.33
C SER A 234 -11.42 -6.15 15.28
N GLN A 235 -11.75 -4.86 15.08
CA GLN A 235 -11.15 -3.75 15.84
C GLN A 235 -11.36 -3.84 17.37
N THR A 236 -12.23 -4.76 17.81
CA THR A 236 -12.55 -5.07 19.20
C THR A 236 -11.52 -5.96 19.90
N ASP A 237 -10.77 -6.78 19.16
CA ASP A 237 -9.92 -7.86 19.72
C ASP A 237 -8.42 -7.51 19.74
N VAL A 238 -8.10 -6.22 19.68
CA VAL A 238 -6.73 -5.72 19.94
C VAL A 238 -6.46 -5.81 21.44
N PRO A 239 -5.46 -6.58 21.92
CA PRO A 239 -5.16 -6.65 23.34
C PRO A 239 -4.86 -5.26 23.91
N PRO A 240 -5.34 -4.93 25.13
CA PRO A 240 -5.29 -3.56 25.65
C PRO A 240 -3.88 -2.99 25.85
N GLU A 241 -2.82 -3.81 25.82
CA GLU A 241 -1.42 -3.34 25.87
C GLU A 241 -0.92 -2.74 24.54
N ALA A 242 -1.57 -3.04 23.41
CA ALA A 242 -1.32 -2.30 22.15
C ALA A 242 -2.07 -0.95 22.11
N SER A 243 -2.95 -0.68 23.07
CA SER A 243 -3.71 0.57 23.18
C SER A 243 -2.89 1.69 23.84
N ALA A 244 -1.92 2.22 23.09
CA ALA A 244 -1.38 3.58 23.18
C ALA A 244 -1.46 4.29 24.56
N THR A 245 -0.66 3.85 25.54
CA THR A 245 -0.24 4.73 26.65
C THR A 245 0.83 5.69 26.10
N GLY A 246 0.37 6.69 25.33
CA GLY A 246 1.19 7.52 24.45
C GLY A 246 2.15 8.47 25.17
N GLY A 247 3.29 7.95 25.62
CA GLY A 247 4.46 8.75 25.96
C GLY A 247 5.16 9.31 24.72
N ALA A 248 5.91 10.40 24.88
CA ALA A 248 6.61 11.06 23.77
C ALA A 248 7.64 10.15 23.04
N ALA A 249 8.14 9.10 23.70
CA ALA A 249 9.06 8.12 23.12
C ALA A 249 8.37 7.23 22.07
N ASP A 250 7.12 6.80 22.30
CA ASP A 250 6.42 5.88 21.39
C ASP A 250 6.05 6.52 20.05
N LEU A 251 5.98 7.86 19.99
CA LEU A 251 5.77 8.65 18.76
C LEU A 251 6.74 8.33 17.63
N LYS A 252 7.98 7.96 17.96
CA LYS A 252 9.06 7.70 16.99
C LYS A 252 9.20 6.23 16.63
N PHE A 253 8.70 5.35 17.50
CA PHE A 253 8.99 3.91 17.44
C PHE A 253 7.81 3.07 16.95
N LYS A 254 6.56 3.46 17.27
CA LYS A 254 5.34 2.70 16.92
C LYS A 254 4.31 3.57 16.22
N ALA A 255 3.66 3.04 15.20
CA ALA A 255 2.50 3.64 14.54
C ALA A 255 1.41 2.60 14.27
N LEU A 256 0.14 2.97 14.50
CA LEU A 256 -1.00 2.07 14.35
C LEU A 256 -1.49 2.08 12.89
N PRO A 257 -1.73 0.91 12.25
CA PRO A 257 -2.29 0.86 10.91
C PRO A 257 -3.76 1.27 10.91
N LEU A 258 -4.11 2.28 10.12
CA LEU A 258 -5.51 2.66 9.89
C LEU A 258 -6.08 1.85 8.71
N ARG A 259 -7.37 1.51 8.80
CA ARG A 259 -8.12 0.78 7.76
C ARG A 259 -7.43 -0.53 7.36
N GLN A 260 -7.26 -1.45 8.32
CA GLN A 260 -6.56 -2.73 8.11
C GLN A 260 -7.01 -3.51 6.86
N ASN A 261 -8.26 -3.34 6.40
CA ASN A 261 -8.77 -3.87 5.14
C ASN A 261 -7.93 -3.44 3.91
N GLU A 262 -7.52 -2.17 3.82
CA GLU A 262 -6.71 -1.65 2.70
C GLU A 262 -5.29 -2.25 2.72
N TRP A 263 -4.77 -2.54 3.92
CA TRP A 263 -3.50 -3.24 4.12
C TRP A 263 -3.61 -4.72 3.73
N ALA A 264 -4.65 -5.41 4.20
CA ALA A 264 -4.95 -6.80 3.86
C ALA A 264 -5.06 -6.98 2.33
N GLU A 265 -5.84 -6.12 1.67
CA GLU A 265 -5.96 -6.05 0.22
C GLU A 265 -4.64 -5.82 -0.51
N TRP A 266 -3.70 -5.07 0.08
CA TRP A 266 -2.38 -4.84 -0.51
C TRP A 266 -1.48 -6.07 -0.36
N PHE A 267 -1.47 -6.70 0.82
CA PHE A 267 -0.71 -7.93 1.09
C PHE A 267 -1.23 -9.11 0.26
N GLU A 268 -2.55 -9.30 0.14
CA GLU A 268 -3.18 -10.32 -0.71
C GLU A 268 -2.71 -10.22 -2.17
N LYS A 269 -2.76 -9.01 -2.75
CA LYS A 269 -2.29 -8.73 -4.12
C LYS A 269 -0.79 -9.01 -4.28
N GLN A 270 0.00 -8.82 -3.23
CA GLN A 270 1.43 -9.11 -3.22
C GLN A 270 1.73 -10.61 -3.09
N LEU A 271 0.98 -11.31 -2.24
CA LEU A 271 1.02 -12.76 -2.04
C LEU A 271 0.63 -13.49 -3.33
N GLY A 272 -0.48 -13.11 -3.97
CA GLY A 272 -0.89 -13.70 -5.26
C GLY A 272 0.08 -13.48 -6.42
N THR A 273 1.05 -12.56 -6.28
CA THR A 273 2.14 -12.33 -7.24
C THR A 273 3.43 -13.11 -6.87
N SER A 274 3.47 -13.74 -5.69
CA SER A 274 4.67 -14.30 -5.07
C SER A 274 4.49 -15.79 -4.72
N LYS A 275 5.58 -16.53 -4.50
CA LYS A 275 5.53 -17.90 -3.94
C LYS A 275 5.60 -17.92 -2.40
N ALA A 276 5.08 -16.89 -1.74
CA ALA A 276 5.20 -16.72 -0.29
C ALA A 276 3.98 -17.32 0.43
N THR A 277 4.23 -18.16 1.41
CA THR A 277 3.20 -18.79 2.26
C THR A 277 2.91 -17.90 3.47
N GLN A 278 1.64 -17.82 3.88
CA GLN A 278 1.18 -16.93 4.95
C GLN A 278 1.51 -17.44 6.37
N GLU A 279 1.61 -18.76 6.54
CA GLU A 279 1.81 -19.49 7.81
C GLU A 279 2.84 -18.86 8.76
N ASN A 280 3.99 -18.42 8.25
CA ASN A 280 5.11 -17.90 9.05
C ASN A 280 5.03 -16.40 9.37
N GLY A 281 3.95 -15.71 8.97
CA GLY A 281 3.88 -14.26 9.00
C GLY A 281 4.81 -13.61 7.95
N LEU A 282 4.70 -12.29 7.82
CA LEU A 282 5.40 -11.48 6.82
C LEU A 282 5.98 -10.20 7.44
N TYR A 283 7.12 -9.76 6.93
CA TYR A 283 7.65 -8.43 7.23
C TYR A 283 7.98 -7.65 5.95
N LEU A 284 7.92 -6.33 6.06
CA LEU A 284 8.18 -5.39 4.97
C LEU A 284 8.96 -4.18 5.50
N GLY A 285 10.24 -4.07 5.13
CA GLY A 285 11.08 -2.92 5.45
C GLY A 285 11.13 -1.91 4.32
N LEU A 286 10.76 -0.66 4.58
CA LEU A 286 10.82 0.46 3.64
C LEU A 286 12.06 1.33 3.88
N ARG A 287 12.54 1.94 2.80
CA ARG A 287 13.54 3.00 2.82
C ARG A 287 12.88 4.35 3.15
N MET A 288 13.71 5.35 3.46
CA MET A 288 13.27 6.75 3.63
C MET A 288 12.63 7.35 2.36
N ASP A 289 12.92 6.85 1.17
CA ASP A 289 12.23 7.26 -0.08
C ASP A 289 10.87 6.55 -0.29
N GLY A 290 10.46 5.72 0.67
CA GLY A 290 9.23 4.93 0.64
C GLY A 290 9.24 3.75 -0.32
N ARG A 291 10.39 3.40 -0.92
CA ARG A 291 10.53 2.16 -1.69
C ARG A 291 10.69 0.96 -0.78
N VAL A 292 10.27 -0.21 -1.26
CA VAL A 292 10.51 -1.48 -0.56
C VAL A 292 12.01 -1.80 -0.58
N ARG A 293 12.62 -1.94 0.60
CA ARG A 293 14.02 -2.38 0.75
C ARG A 293 14.11 -3.89 0.82
N THR A 294 13.31 -4.48 1.70
CA THR A 294 13.31 -5.91 2.00
C THR A 294 11.90 -6.36 2.34
N SER A 295 11.58 -7.59 1.97
CA SER A 295 10.33 -8.26 2.29
C SER A 295 10.60 -9.75 2.45
N GLY A 296 10.02 -10.39 3.45
CA GLY A 296 10.22 -11.82 3.67
C GLY A 296 9.11 -12.43 4.51
N MET A 297 9.16 -13.75 4.60
CA MET A 297 8.36 -14.55 5.52
C MET A 297 9.08 -14.68 6.86
N GLY A 298 8.34 -14.93 7.93
CA GLY A 298 8.90 -15.04 9.29
C GLY A 298 8.83 -13.72 10.08
N PRO A 299 9.30 -13.74 11.35
CA PRO A 299 9.44 -12.54 12.16
C PRO A 299 10.43 -11.56 11.53
N ALA A 300 10.29 -10.27 11.84
CA ALA A 300 11.17 -9.24 11.30
C ALA A 300 12.62 -9.42 11.82
N PRO A 301 13.63 -9.43 10.93
CA PRO A 301 15.02 -9.65 11.33
C PRO A 301 15.66 -8.35 11.84
N TRP A 302 15.36 -7.96 13.08
CA TRP A 302 15.80 -6.70 13.68
C TRP A 302 17.32 -6.50 13.66
N GLU A 303 18.10 -7.52 14.00
CA GLU A 303 19.57 -7.50 13.93
C GLU A 303 20.09 -7.16 12.52
N ARG A 304 19.44 -7.69 11.47
CA ARG A 304 19.80 -7.40 10.07
C ARG A 304 19.52 -5.95 9.72
N PHE A 305 18.42 -5.37 10.21
CA PHE A 305 18.14 -3.95 10.04
C PHE A 305 19.20 -3.08 10.73
N ILE A 306 19.57 -3.41 11.97
CA ILE A 306 20.61 -2.70 12.74
C ILE A 306 21.97 -2.74 12.02
N ALA A 307 22.34 -3.89 11.46
CA ALA A 307 23.60 -4.07 10.73
C ALA A 307 23.63 -3.42 9.33
N GLN A 308 22.49 -3.31 8.64
CA GLN A 308 22.42 -2.86 7.23
C GLN A 308 21.95 -1.41 7.05
N ILE A 309 21.40 -0.77 8.08
CA ILE A 309 20.86 0.59 8.01
C ILE A 309 21.79 1.53 8.82
N PRO A 310 22.28 2.63 8.23
CA PRO A 310 23.08 3.61 8.95
C PRO A 310 22.21 4.44 9.91
N PRO A 311 22.77 4.88 11.06
CA PRO A 311 22.08 5.79 11.98
C PRO A 311 21.72 7.10 11.29
N THR A 312 20.60 7.70 11.70
CA THR A 312 20.06 8.95 11.13
C THR A 312 20.73 10.20 11.71
N SER A 313 21.29 10.10 12.91
CA SER A 313 22.11 11.13 13.55
C SER A 313 23.58 11.00 13.15
N GLY A 314 24.08 11.93 12.32
CA GLY A 314 25.50 11.97 11.93
C GLY A 314 25.83 13.04 10.89
N MET A 315 27.13 13.27 10.67
CA MET A 315 27.68 14.32 9.79
C MET A 315 27.24 14.24 8.32
N TRP A 316 26.63 13.13 7.89
CA TRP A 316 26.21 12.86 6.51
C TRP A 316 24.68 12.79 6.31
N GLN A 317 23.92 13.38 7.25
CA GLN A 317 22.46 13.43 7.18
C GLN A 317 21.99 14.06 5.86
N GLY A 318 21.19 13.31 5.08
CA GLY A 318 20.63 13.74 3.79
C GLY A 318 21.44 13.34 2.55
N LEU A 319 22.78 13.29 2.59
CA LEU A 319 23.57 12.98 1.39
C LEU A 319 23.51 11.49 1.00
N LEU A 320 23.50 10.60 1.99
CA LEU A 320 23.57 9.14 1.78
C LEU A 320 22.23 8.41 1.92
N ASP A 321 21.13 9.11 2.22
CA ASP A 321 19.82 8.47 2.43
C ASP A 321 19.23 7.89 1.13
N GLY A 322 19.57 8.53 0.00
CA GLY A 322 19.36 7.98 -1.35
C GLY A 322 20.26 6.78 -1.70
N LEU A 323 21.32 6.53 -0.93
CA LEU A 323 22.32 5.46 -1.13
C LEU A 323 22.19 4.29 -0.14
N ASP A 324 21.07 4.18 0.58
CA ASP A 324 20.66 2.97 1.29
C ASP A 324 20.70 1.76 0.32
N GLY A 325 21.72 0.91 0.45
CA GLY A 325 22.20 0.02 -0.61
C GLY A 325 21.19 -1.04 -1.10
N LYS A 326 21.48 -1.63 -2.27
CA LYS A 326 20.79 -2.86 -2.70
C LYS A 326 21.03 -3.97 -1.68
N VAL A 327 19.95 -4.70 -1.39
CA VAL A 327 19.95 -5.97 -0.65
C VAL A 327 20.08 -7.13 -1.63
#